data_AF-A0A9D3MZF0-F1
#
_entry.id   AF-A0A9D3MZF0-F1
#
_cell.length_a   1.000
_cell.length_b   1.000
_cell.length_c   1.000
_cell.angle_alpha   90.00
_cell.angle_beta   90.00
_cell.angle_gamma   90.00
#
_symmetry.space_group_name_H-M   'P 1'
#
loop_
_entity.id
_entity.type
_entity.pdbx_description
1 polymer ?
#
loop_
_entity_poly.entity_id
_entity_poly.type
_entity_poly.pdbx_seq_one_letter_code
_entity_poly.pdbx_strand_id
1 'polypeptide(L)'
;MDRYYSRLKVDAPQELVKGNPTVIKMLVSFYRHARGQNALRDVLGPAIREVLQERALSIRTDPVEIYKSWINQAESQTGHKSSLPYEVSAEQALGHPEVQHRLGVAISNLKTMTDRVLNAITTNVHKLPYGMRYTAKVLREALQEKFPQASQDELYKIVGNLLYYRYMNPAVVAPDGFDVVEFSAGSALLPDQRRTLGSIARVLQHAAAHKHFQGDSAHLRALNDYITLTHAKFSKFLQAACDVPEPEERFSIDEYSEMVVLNKPVIYISISELINTHKLLLEHQDCLSPDPSDPLRELLRDLGKVPSIQALVGEGVVTSGDPNAEQILTQYSKLEVSLTLTSKFDIFRSSDDRPDARGILLSTKQLIIDVIRTQPGETLGEVLRSSISRDQEAQHCWMMQRRAQRDARTPEKMKRNQSLILQLIAKDIRHQRLYRQRRQAELVKLRQTAHSLHCKSSFHSEQVDYYSQYITTCLENLTASSSKGNGRKAAESKGKKCKQPALTYTAARLHEKGVLLEIEDLPVTQFKNVIFDIVPSEEGGTFQVKARFMGVDMEKFPLKYQDLLQLQYEGVAVMKMFDKAKVNVNLLIFLLNKKFFKK
;
A
#
# COMPACT_ATOMS: atom_id res chain seq x y z
N MET A 1 12.92 9.64 40.92
CA MET A 1 14.09 9.71 40.02
C MET A 1 14.27 8.45 39.15
N ASP A 2 13.24 7.63 38.87
CA ASP A 2 13.41 6.34 38.17
C ASP A 2 12.32 6.00 37.12
N ARG A 3 11.75 7.00 36.42
CA ARG A 3 10.77 6.72 35.34
C ARG A 3 10.99 7.46 34.02
N TYR A 4 12.00 8.33 33.92
CA TYR A 4 12.21 9.18 32.74
C TYR A 4 13.35 8.76 31.82
N TYR A 5 14.04 7.65 32.11
CA TYR A 5 15.02 7.05 31.19
C TYR A 5 14.56 5.67 30.74
N SER A 6 13.47 5.61 29.97
CA SER A 6 13.37 4.59 28.92
C SER A 6 14.45 4.90 27.87
N ARG A 7 15.70 4.59 28.21
CA ARG A 7 16.76 4.39 27.22
C ARG A 7 16.18 3.48 26.13
N LEU A 8 16.31 3.90 24.88
CA LEU A 8 15.85 3.22 23.68
C LEU A 8 15.98 1.68 23.79
N LYS A 9 14.83 0.99 23.89
CA LYS A 9 14.60 -0.47 24.03
C LYS A 9 15.10 -1.32 22.84
N VAL A 10 16.37 -1.16 22.47
CA VAL A 10 17.02 -2.03 21.49
C VAL A 10 18.37 -2.35 22.09
N ASP A 11 18.48 -3.51 22.73
CA ASP A 11 19.68 -3.94 23.45
C ASP A 11 20.68 -4.63 22.50
N ALA A 12 20.16 -5.16 21.38
CA ALA A 12 20.97 -5.70 20.29
C ALA A 12 20.45 -5.25 18.91
N PRO A 13 21.34 -5.05 17.92
CA PRO A 13 20.95 -4.68 16.55
C PRO A 13 19.88 -5.62 15.94
N GLN A 14 19.96 -6.92 16.29
CA GLN A 14 19.08 -7.98 15.79
C GLN A 14 17.63 -7.87 16.30
N GLU A 15 17.36 -7.14 17.38
CA GLU A 15 16.00 -6.97 17.90
C GLU A 15 15.12 -6.15 16.96
N LEU A 16 15.71 -5.25 16.17
CA LEU A 16 14.98 -4.52 15.13
C LEU A 16 14.46 -5.43 14.00
N VAL A 17 15.15 -6.56 13.78
CA VAL A 17 14.72 -7.56 12.81
C VAL A 17 13.56 -8.38 13.36
N LYS A 18 13.67 -8.86 14.60
CA LYS A 18 12.68 -9.73 15.25
C LYS A 18 11.44 -8.99 15.77
N GLY A 19 11.58 -7.72 16.15
CA GLY A 19 10.51 -6.91 16.73
C GLY A 19 9.58 -6.29 15.70
N ASN A 20 8.64 -5.47 16.19
CA ASN A 20 7.74 -4.66 15.36
C ASN A 20 7.96 -3.16 15.60
N PRO A 21 9.10 -2.60 15.12
CA PRO A 21 9.41 -1.19 15.32
C PRO A 21 8.37 -0.27 14.66
N THR A 22 7.72 0.57 15.46
CA THR A 22 6.61 1.44 15.05
C THR A 22 6.99 2.35 13.89
N VAL A 23 8.15 3.02 13.96
CA VAL A 23 8.62 3.95 12.91
C VAL A 23 8.84 3.22 11.58
N ILE A 24 9.45 2.03 11.60
CA ILE A 24 9.65 1.22 10.39
C ILE A 24 8.29 0.77 9.81
N LYS A 25 7.35 0.34 10.65
CA LYS A 25 6.00 -0.06 10.20
C LYS A 25 5.26 1.12 9.56
N MET A 26 5.32 2.29 10.19
CA MET A 26 4.73 3.52 9.67
C MET A 26 5.33 3.90 8.31
N LEU A 27 6.66 3.90 8.20
CA LEU A 27 7.39 4.21 6.98
C LEU A 27 7.02 3.26 5.83
N VAL A 28 7.05 1.95 6.08
CA VAL A 28 6.71 0.93 5.09
C VAL A 28 5.24 1.06 4.68
N SER A 29 4.34 1.32 5.63
CA SER A 29 2.93 1.56 5.32
C SER A 29 2.74 2.82 4.46
N PHE A 30 3.44 3.91 4.79
CA PHE A 30 3.40 5.16 4.03
C PHE A 30 3.81 4.95 2.58
N TYR A 31 4.98 4.34 2.33
CA TYR A 31 5.47 4.14 0.96
C TYR A 31 4.75 3.04 0.17
N ARG A 32 3.97 2.18 0.84
CA ARG A 32 3.09 1.21 0.18
C ARG A 32 1.76 1.79 -0.26
N HIS A 33 1.18 2.67 0.57
CA HIS A 33 -0.14 3.24 0.35
C HIS A 33 -0.07 4.69 -0.17
N ALA A 34 1.13 5.20 -0.49
CA ALA A 34 1.32 6.52 -1.09
C ALA A 34 0.58 6.57 -2.43
N ARG A 35 -0.61 7.18 -2.39
CA ARG A 35 -1.61 7.25 -3.47
C ARG A 35 -0.94 7.55 -4.82
N GLY A 36 -0.76 6.51 -5.63
CA GLY A 36 -0.39 6.62 -7.05
C GLY A 36 1.10 6.56 -7.43
N GLN A 37 2.03 6.44 -6.47
CA GLN A 37 3.47 6.27 -6.76
C GLN A 37 3.99 4.95 -6.22
N ASN A 38 3.58 3.85 -6.85
CA ASN A 38 4.14 2.55 -6.51
C ASN A 38 5.51 2.37 -7.19
N ALA A 39 6.58 2.86 -6.55
CA ALA A 39 7.94 2.66 -7.04
C ALA A 39 8.28 1.16 -7.24
N LEU A 40 7.64 0.26 -6.48
CA LEU A 40 7.83 -1.19 -6.65
C LEU A 40 7.25 -1.70 -7.98
N ARG A 41 6.21 -1.07 -8.53
CA ARG A 41 5.70 -1.38 -9.88
C ARG A 41 6.77 -1.14 -10.94
N ASP A 42 7.49 -0.03 -10.85
CA ASP A 42 8.52 0.35 -11.84
C ASP A 42 9.84 -0.41 -11.65
N VAL A 43 10.11 -0.91 -10.44
CA VAL A 43 11.31 -1.69 -10.08
C VAL A 43 11.09 -3.18 -10.36
N LEU A 44 10.00 -3.77 -9.88
CA LEU A 44 9.76 -5.22 -9.89
C LEU A 44 8.79 -5.65 -10.99
N GLY A 45 7.87 -4.79 -11.41
CA GLY A 45 6.78 -5.14 -12.32
C GLY A 45 7.20 -5.77 -13.66
N PRO A 46 8.24 -5.26 -14.35
CA PRO A 46 8.75 -5.91 -15.57
C PRO A 46 9.27 -7.33 -15.32
N ALA A 47 10.16 -7.50 -14.33
CA ALA A 47 10.76 -8.79 -14.03
C ALA A 47 9.74 -9.83 -13.54
N ILE A 48 8.77 -9.42 -12.71
CA ILE A 48 7.70 -10.32 -12.27
C ILE A 48 6.82 -10.75 -13.45
N ARG A 49 6.48 -9.84 -14.36
CA ARG A 49 5.69 -10.19 -15.56
C ARG A 49 6.40 -11.22 -16.43
N GLU A 50 7.71 -11.08 -16.64
CA GLU A 50 8.50 -12.07 -17.38
C GLU A 50 8.49 -13.45 -16.70
N VAL A 51 8.69 -13.49 -15.37
CA VAL A 51 8.62 -14.73 -14.59
C VAL A 51 7.23 -15.39 -14.72
N LEU A 52 6.16 -14.59 -14.75
CA LEU A 52 4.78 -15.08 -14.88
C LEU A 52 4.43 -15.58 -16.29
N GLN A 53 5.14 -15.12 -17.32
CA GLN A 53 4.96 -15.56 -18.71
C GLN A 53 5.61 -16.92 -18.98
N GLU A 54 6.66 -17.29 -18.23
CA GLU A 54 7.38 -18.55 -18.40
C GLU A 54 6.68 -19.74 -17.71
N ARG A 55 5.53 -20.14 -18.27
CA ARG A 55 4.70 -21.22 -17.74
C ARG A 55 5.31 -22.62 -17.86
N ALA A 56 6.33 -22.79 -18.69
CA ALA A 56 6.94 -24.10 -18.99
C ALA A 56 7.97 -24.55 -17.94
N LEU A 57 8.47 -23.64 -17.10
CA LEU A 57 9.56 -23.95 -16.18
C LEU A 57 9.00 -24.36 -14.82
N SER A 58 9.18 -25.64 -14.47
CA SER A 58 8.88 -26.12 -13.13
C SER A 58 10.01 -25.72 -12.17
N ILE A 59 9.66 -24.98 -11.11
CA ILE A 59 10.58 -24.56 -10.04
C ILE A 59 10.24 -25.27 -8.72
N ARG A 60 9.65 -26.47 -8.82
CA ARG A 60 9.33 -27.28 -7.66
C ARG A 60 10.63 -27.80 -7.05
N THR A 61 10.83 -27.48 -5.77
CA THR A 61 12.06 -27.79 -5.04
C THR A 61 11.88 -28.88 -4.00
N ASP A 62 10.64 -29.25 -3.66
CA ASP A 62 10.33 -30.33 -2.74
C ASP A 62 10.50 -31.71 -3.42
N PRO A 63 11.44 -32.56 -2.93
CA PRO A 63 11.67 -33.89 -3.50
C PRO A 63 10.42 -34.78 -3.54
N VAL A 64 9.53 -34.67 -2.54
CA VAL A 64 8.32 -35.50 -2.45
C VAL A 64 7.29 -35.06 -3.51
N GLU A 65 7.12 -33.76 -3.71
CA GLU A 65 6.24 -33.25 -4.78
C GLU A 65 6.79 -33.59 -6.18
N ILE A 66 8.12 -33.53 -6.38
CA ILE A 66 8.76 -33.91 -7.64
C ILE A 66 8.51 -35.39 -7.93
N TYR A 67 8.72 -36.26 -6.92
CA TYR A 67 8.49 -37.70 -7.04
C TYR A 67 7.01 -38.01 -7.36
N LYS A 68 6.05 -37.43 -6.64
CA LYS A 68 4.62 -37.59 -6.93
C LYS A 68 4.26 -37.12 -8.33
N SER A 69 4.81 -35.99 -8.77
CA SER A 69 4.58 -35.49 -10.12
C SER A 69 5.19 -36.39 -11.19
N TRP A 70 6.32 -37.03 -10.92
CA TRP A 70 6.95 -37.98 -11.83
C TRP A 70 6.10 -39.24 -11.98
N ILE A 71 5.64 -39.82 -10.87
CA ILE A 71 4.73 -40.99 -10.90
C ILE A 71 3.46 -40.65 -11.68
N ASN A 72 2.79 -39.55 -11.36
CA ASN A 72 1.54 -39.17 -12.02
C ASN A 72 1.74 -38.97 -13.54
N GLN A 73 2.88 -38.43 -13.96
CA GLN A 73 3.22 -38.30 -15.38
C GLN A 73 3.49 -39.66 -16.02
N ALA A 74 4.23 -40.55 -15.36
CA ALA A 74 4.51 -41.89 -15.87
C ALA A 74 3.22 -42.72 -16.02
N GLU A 75 2.32 -42.67 -15.03
CA GLU A 75 1.01 -43.34 -15.07
C GLU A 75 0.11 -42.76 -16.16
N SER A 76 0.09 -41.43 -16.33
CA SER A 76 -0.68 -40.79 -17.39
C SER A 76 -0.17 -41.13 -18.79
N GLN A 77 1.14 -41.35 -18.96
CA GLN A 77 1.75 -41.70 -20.25
C GLN A 77 1.60 -43.19 -20.57
N THR A 78 1.72 -44.05 -19.57
CA THR A 78 1.67 -45.51 -19.74
C THR A 78 0.25 -46.07 -19.64
N GLY A 79 -0.68 -45.34 -19.02
CA GLY A 79 -2.05 -45.80 -18.76
C GLY A 79 -2.16 -46.87 -17.68
N HIS A 80 -1.05 -47.26 -17.05
CA HIS A 80 -0.98 -48.31 -16.04
C HIS A 80 -0.46 -47.75 -14.71
N LYS A 81 -0.96 -48.34 -13.60
CA LYS A 81 -0.53 -47.98 -12.26
C LYS A 81 0.95 -48.27 -12.08
N SER A 82 1.70 -47.31 -11.51
CA SER A 82 3.12 -47.50 -11.25
C SER A 82 3.33 -48.53 -10.12
N SER A 83 4.44 -49.26 -10.18
CA SER A 83 4.85 -50.19 -9.12
C SER A 83 5.47 -49.47 -7.91
N LEU A 84 5.67 -48.15 -7.99
CA LEU A 84 6.30 -47.35 -6.96
C LEU A 84 5.26 -46.87 -5.91
N PRO A 85 5.65 -46.77 -4.62
CA PRO A 85 4.75 -46.30 -3.57
C PRO A 85 4.42 -44.80 -3.72
N TYR A 86 3.17 -44.40 -3.44
CA TYR A 86 2.74 -42.98 -3.54
C TYR A 86 3.19 -42.11 -2.37
N GLU A 87 3.41 -42.71 -1.21
CA GLU A 87 3.90 -42.03 -0.02
C GLU A 87 5.34 -42.46 0.25
N VAL A 88 6.24 -41.48 0.20
CA VAL A 88 7.68 -41.66 0.43
C VAL A 88 8.19 -40.50 1.26
N SER A 89 9.22 -40.76 2.06
CA SER A 89 9.99 -39.70 2.72
C SER A 89 10.85 -38.93 1.71
N ALA A 90 11.31 -37.73 2.08
CA ALA A 90 12.18 -36.92 1.23
C ALA A 90 13.50 -37.63 0.88
N GLU A 91 14.06 -38.42 1.82
CA GLU A 91 15.29 -39.19 1.61
C GLU A 91 15.07 -40.33 0.61
N GLN A 92 13.95 -41.05 0.71
CA GLN A 92 13.58 -42.11 -0.24
C GLN A 92 13.31 -41.54 -1.63
N ALA A 93 12.61 -40.40 -1.71
CA ALA A 93 12.37 -39.70 -2.99
C ALA A 93 13.70 -39.32 -3.67
N LEU A 94 14.66 -38.82 -2.90
CA LEU A 94 16.01 -38.48 -3.39
C LEU A 94 16.86 -39.70 -3.75
N GLY A 95 16.48 -40.91 -3.34
CA GLY A 95 17.15 -42.14 -3.76
C GLY A 95 16.99 -42.44 -5.26
N HIS A 96 15.99 -41.83 -5.93
CA HIS A 96 15.74 -42.04 -7.35
C HIS A 96 16.52 -41.05 -8.23
N PRO A 97 17.27 -41.53 -9.25
CA PRO A 97 18.09 -40.66 -10.11
C PRO A 97 17.26 -39.67 -10.92
N GLU A 98 16.05 -40.06 -11.34
CA GLU A 98 15.12 -39.18 -12.06
C GLU A 98 14.66 -37.99 -11.21
N VAL A 99 14.41 -38.21 -9.91
CA VAL A 99 14.04 -37.14 -8.97
C VAL A 99 15.21 -36.19 -8.75
N GLN A 100 16.43 -36.71 -8.58
CA GLN A 100 17.64 -35.90 -8.46
C GLN A 100 17.89 -35.05 -9.72
N HIS A 101 17.71 -35.63 -10.91
CA HIS A 101 17.85 -34.92 -12.17
C HIS A 101 16.84 -33.78 -12.31
N ARG A 102 15.55 -34.07 -12.08
CA ARG A 102 14.48 -33.05 -12.10
C ARG A 102 14.70 -31.95 -11.06
N LEU A 103 15.16 -32.29 -9.87
CA LEU A 103 15.51 -31.33 -8.83
C LEU A 103 16.68 -30.43 -9.27
N GLY A 104 17.72 -30.99 -9.88
CA GLY A 104 18.86 -30.23 -10.42
C GLY A 104 18.43 -29.20 -11.47
N VAL A 105 17.56 -29.60 -12.41
CA VAL A 105 16.98 -28.70 -13.41
C VAL A 105 16.13 -27.61 -12.75
N ALA A 106 15.28 -27.97 -11.78
CA ALA A 106 14.46 -27.02 -11.05
C ALA A 106 15.29 -26.00 -10.25
N ILE A 107 16.40 -26.42 -9.63
CA ILE A 107 17.35 -25.54 -8.94
C ILE A 107 18.02 -24.58 -9.92
N SER A 108 18.41 -25.05 -11.11
CA SER A 108 18.98 -24.19 -12.15
C SER A 108 17.97 -23.13 -12.60
N ASN A 109 16.72 -23.54 -12.87
CA ASN A 109 15.64 -22.62 -13.23
C ASN A 109 15.36 -21.60 -12.12
N LEU A 110 15.37 -22.04 -10.86
CA LEU A 110 15.20 -21.16 -9.70
C LEU A 110 16.29 -20.09 -9.65
N LYS A 111 17.56 -20.45 -9.87
CA LYS A 111 18.68 -19.50 -9.93
C LYS A 111 18.46 -18.47 -11.03
N THR A 112 18.11 -18.91 -12.24
CA THR A 112 17.84 -18.02 -13.37
C THR A 112 16.71 -17.03 -13.10
N MET A 113 15.57 -17.50 -12.56
CA MET A 113 14.45 -16.61 -12.23
C MET A 113 14.78 -15.66 -11.08
N THR A 114 15.51 -16.16 -10.08
CA THR A 114 15.95 -15.36 -8.94
C THR A 114 16.89 -14.25 -9.40
N ASP A 115 17.83 -14.54 -10.30
CA ASP A 115 18.75 -13.55 -10.87
C ASP A 115 18.01 -12.45 -11.64
N ARG A 116 16.90 -12.75 -12.33
CA ARG A 116 16.10 -11.72 -13.00
C ARG A 116 15.50 -10.72 -12.01
N VAL A 117 14.86 -11.23 -10.96
CA VAL A 117 14.27 -10.37 -9.91
C VAL A 117 15.37 -9.63 -9.14
N LEU A 118 16.48 -10.28 -8.83
CA LEU A 118 17.64 -9.66 -8.20
C LEU A 118 18.18 -8.51 -9.05
N ASN A 119 18.42 -8.74 -10.34
CA ASN A 119 18.94 -7.72 -11.25
C ASN A 119 17.98 -6.52 -11.33
N ALA A 120 16.67 -6.76 -11.33
CA ALA A 120 15.68 -5.70 -11.29
C ALA A 120 15.78 -4.85 -10.01
N ILE A 121 16.04 -5.47 -8.86
CA ILE A 121 16.27 -4.77 -7.58
C ILE A 121 17.59 -3.98 -7.62
N THR A 122 18.70 -4.62 -8.03
CA THR A 122 20.03 -4.04 -7.92
C THR A 122 20.31 -2.93 -8.92
N THR A 123 19.69 -2.96 -10.11
CA THR A 123 19.91 -1.94 -11.16
C THR A 123 19.02 -0.70 -10.99
N ASN A 124 17.88 -0.82 -10.30
CA ASN A 124 16.90 0.25 -10.17
C ASN A 124 16.95 0.99 -8.82
N VAL A 125 18.11 1.05 -8.15
CA VAL A 125 18.30 1.78 -6.87
C VAL A 125 17.79 3.22 -6.94
N HIS A 126 18.02 3.89 -8.07
CA HIS A 126 17.63 5.28 -8.31
C HIS A 126 16.12 5.51 -8.40
N LYS A 127 15.32 4.45 -8.65
CA LYS A 127 13.86 4.52 -8.66
C LYS A 127 13.25 4.40 -7.26
N LEU A 128 14.02 3.99 -6.26
CA LEU A 128 13.52 3.91 -4.89
C LEU A 128 13.21 5.32 -4.35
N PRO A 129 12.13 5.48 -3.57
CA PRO A 129 11.78 6.77 -3.01
C PRO A 129 12.91 7.35 -2.16
N TYR A 130 13.19 8.64 -2.32
CA TYR A 130 14.25 9.33 -1.57
C TYR A 130 14.11 9.10 -0.07
N GLY A 131 12.94 9.31 0.52
CA GLY A 131 12.77 9.18 1.97
C GLY A 131 12.92 7.74 2.48
N MET A 132 12.64 6.72 1.65
CA MET A 132 12.96 5.33 2.00
C MET A 132 14.47 5.10 2.06
N ARG A 133 15.21 5.60 1.06
CA ARG A 133 16.67 5.50 1.01
C ARG A 133 17.35 6.32 2.11
N TYR A 134 16.85 7.54 2.37
CA TYR A 134 17.33 8.40 3.44
C TYR A 134 17.08 7.77 4.81
N THR A 135 15.91 7.18 5.05
CA THR A 135 15.66 6.47 6.32
C THR A 135 16.57 5.26 6.48
N ALA A 136 16.92 4.56 5.39
CA ALA A 136 17.90 3.48 5.42
C ALA A 136 19.30 3.99 5.82
N LYS A 137 19.72 5.15 5.30
CA LYS A 137 20.96 5.84 5.69
C LYS A 137 20.96 6.20 7.18
N VAL A 138 19.91 6.90 7.64
CA VAL A 138 19.76 7.31 9.05
C VAL A 138 19.72 6.10 9.98
N LEU A 139 19.02 5.02 9.59
CA LEU A 139 18.98 3.78 10.36
C LEU A 139 20.38 3.17 10.52
N ARG A 140 21.17 3.11 9.44
CA ARG A 140 22.54 2.61 9.48
C ARG A 140 23.43 3.47 10.40
N GLU A 141 23.34 4.78 10.27
CA GLU A 141 24.15 5.74 11.03
C GLU A 141 23.80 5.71 12.52
N ALA A 142 22.52 5.74 12.86
CA ALA A 142 22.06 5.61 14.25
C ALA A 142 22.45 4.27 14.88
N LEU A 143 22.45 3.18 14.10
CA LEU A 143 22.92 1.88 14.59
C LEU A 143 24.43 1.85 14.78
N GLN A 144 25.20 2.46 13.88
CA GLN A 144 26.65 2.56 14.01
C GLN A 144 27.06 3.40 15.23
N GLU A 145 26.32 4.48 15.51
CA GLU A 145 26.52 5.33 16.69
C GLU A 145 26.16 4.59 17.97
N LYS A 146 25.02 3.88 17.99
CA LYS A 146 24.57 3.14 19.18
C LYS A 146 25.40 1.88 19.45
N PHE A 147 25.86 1.20 18.40
CA PHE A 147 26.62 -0.04 18.49
C PHE A 147 27.94 0.06 17.71
N PRO A 148 28.95 0.79 18.23
CA PRO A 148 30.22 1.00 17.52
C PRO A 148 30.99 -0.30 17.22
N GLN A 149 30.78 -1.33 18.03
CA GLN A 149 31.42 -2.65 17.90
C GLN A 149 30.75 -3.55 16.85
N ALA A 150 29.57 -3.19 16.35
CA ALA A 150 28.87 -3.97 15.34
C ALA A 150 29.58 -3.86 13.98
N SER A 151 29.71 -4.99 13.28
CA SER A 151 30.32 -5.01 11.96
C SER A 151 29.43 -4.31 10.92
N GLN A 152 30.03 -3.72 9.88
CA GLN A 152 29.28 -3.14 8.76
C GLN A 152 28.33 -4.16 8.12
N ASP A 153 28.74 -5.42 8.01
CA ASP A 153 27.90 -6.50 7.47
C ASP A 153 26.64 -6.73 8.31
N GLU A 154 26.76 -6.72 9.64
CA GLU A 154 25.61 -6.84 10.54
C GLU A 154 24.66 -5.64 10.42
N LEU A 155 25.20 -4.43 10.31
CA LEU A 155 24.39 -3.22 10.12
C LEU A 155 23.63 -3.26 8.79
N TYR A 156 24.31 -3.64 7.70
CA TYR A 156 23.68 -3.75 6.39
C TYR A 156 22.64 -4.87 6.33
N LYS A 157 22.76 -5.96 7.10
CA LYS A 157 21.68 -6.96 7.21
C LYS A 157 20.38 -6.37 7.78
N ILE A 158 20.49 -5.43 8.73
CA ILE A 158 19.31 -4.75 9.31
C ILE A 158 18.70 -3.77 8.30
N VAL A 159 19.55 -3.06 7.55
CA VAL A 159 19.11 -2.21 6.43
C VAL A 159 18.43 -3.06 5.35
N GLY A 160 18.98 -4.24 5.04
CA GLY A 160 18.41 -5.22 4.12
C GLY A 160 17.06 -5.75 4.60
N ASN A 161 16.89 -5.93 5.91
CA ASN A 161 15.60 -6.26 6.50
C ASN A 161 14.55 -5.16 6.25
N LEU A 162 14.92 -3.88 6.34
CA LEU A 162 14.02 -2.76 6.02
C LEU A 162 13.68 -2.72 4.52
N LEU A 163 14.71 -2.60 3.67
CA LEU A 163 14.55 -2.33 2.24
C LEU A 163 14.04 -3.54 1.46
N TYR A 164 14.58 -4.73 1.73
CA TYR A 164 14.17 -5.94 1.04
C TYR A 164 13.04 -6.65 1.78
N TYR A 165 13.28 -7.18 2.98
CA TYR A 165 12.31 -8.08 3.64
C TYR A 165 10.99 -7.39 4.01
N ARG A 166 11.05 -6.19 4.60
CA ARG A 166 9.84 -5.48 5.03
C ARG A 166 9.19 -4.68 3.91
N TYR A 167 9.93 -4.14 2.95
CA TYR A 167 9.37 -3.30 1.89
C TYR A 167 9.09 -4.08 0.59
N MET A 168 10.11 -4.70 -0.03
CA MET A 168 10.01 -5.36 -1.34
C MET A 168 9.47 -6.79 -1.32
N ASN A 169 9.88 -7.64 -0.37
CA ASN A 169 9.61 -9.08 -0.38
C ASN A 169 8.10 -9.41 -0.44
N PRO A 170 7.20 -8.75 0.32
CA PRO A 170 5.77 -8.99 0.20
C PRO A 170 5.21 -8.66 -1.18
N ALA A 171 5.78 -7.66 -1.86
CA ALA A 171 5.40 -7.27 -3.22
C ALA A 171 5.91 -8.24 -4.30
N VAL A 172 6.96 -9.01 -4.01
CA VAL A 172 7.40 -10.14 -4.84
C VAL A 172 6.46 -11.33 -4.67
N VAL A 173 6.04 -11.64 -3.44
CA VAL A 173 5.19 -12.80 -3.12
C VAL A 173 3.74 -12.61 -3.58
N ALA A 174 3.19 -11.40 -3.41
CA ALA A 174 1.81 -11.06 -3.73
C ALA A 174 1.74 -9.81 -4.62
N PRO A 175 2.24 -9.85 -5.86
CA PRO A 175 2.31 -8.68 -6.74
C PRO A 175 0.92 -8.09 -7.07
N ASP A 176 -0.13 -8.90 -6.99
CA ASP A 176 -1.53 -8.52 -7.08
C ASP A 176 -1.98 -7.64 -5.90
N GLY A 177 -1.71 -8.07 -4.67
CA GLY A 177 -2.10 -7.34 -3.46
C GLY A 177 -1.30 -6.06 -3.20
N PHE A 178 -0.16 -5.89 -3.88
CA PHE A 178 0.72 -4.73 -3.75
C PHE A 178 0.71 -3.82 -4.99
N ASP A 179 -0.26 -3.97 -5.91
CA ASP A 179 -0.37 -3.13 -7.13
C ASP A 179 0.92 -3.09 -7.99
N VAL A 180 1.70 -4.17 -7.99
CA VAL A 180 2.97 -4.28 -8.75
C VAL A 180 2.73 -4.81 -10.16
N VAL A 181 1.75 -5.69 -10.32
CA VAL A 181 1.31 -6.20 -11.63
C VAL A 181 -0.20 -6.04 -11.71
N GLU A 182 -0.67 -5.42 -12.79
CA GLU A 182 -2.10 -5.28 -13.07
C GLU A 182 -2.62 -6.59 -13.70
N PHE A 183 -3.70 -7.13 -13.14
CA PHE A 183 -4.42 -8.28 -13.67
C PHE A 183 -5.77 -7.81 -14.22
N SER A 184 -6.25 -8.44 -15.30
CA SER A 184 -7.56 -8.15 -15.87
C SER A 184 -8.69 -8.53 -14.91
N ALA A 185 -9.87 -7.94 -15.07
CA ALA A 185 -11.04 -8.23 -14.24
C ALA A 185 -11.30 -9.75 -14.15
N GLY A 186 -11.32 -10.29 -12.92
CA GLY A 186 -11.54 -11.72 -12.66
C GLY A 186 -10.32 -12.63 -12.86
N SER A 187 -9.18 -12.10 -13.26
CA SER A 187 -7.91 -12.84 -13.30
C SER A 187 -7.17 -12.65 -11.97
N ALA A 188 -6.93 -13.76 -11.26
CA ALA A 188 -6.12 -13.77 -10.05
C ALA A 188 -4.80 -14.51 -10.31
N LEU A 189 -3.81 -14.23 -9.47
CA LEU A 189 -2.55 -14.97 -9.49
C LEU A 189 -2.83 -16.46 -9.26
N LEU A 190 -2.45 -17.31 -10.22
CA LEU A 190 -2.69 -18.75 -10.12
C LEU A 190 -1.90 -19.33 -8.93
N PRO A 191 -2.40 -20.38 -8.26
CA PRO A 191 -1.70 -21.00 -7.13
C PRO A 191 -0.25 -21.38 -7.45
N ASP A 192 0.01 -21.93 -8.65
CA ASP A 192 1.34 -22.30 -9.09
C ASP A 192 2.26 -21.09 -9.32
N GLN A 193 1.72 -20.01 -9.87
CA GLN A 193 2.47 -18.75 -10.03
C GLN A 193 2.84 -18.16 -8.67
N ARG A 194 1.92 -18.19 -7.70
CA ARG A 194 2.18 -17.75 -6.32
C ARG A 194 3.25 -18.62 -5.64
N ARG A 195 3.23 -19.94 -5.85
CA ARG A 195 4.29 -20.84 -5.36
C ARG A 195 5.65 -20.51 -5.98
N THR A 196 5.71 -20.28 -7.29
CA THR A 196 6.94 -19.89 -8.00
C THR A 196 7.53 -18.61 -7.43
N LEU A 197 6.71 -17.55 -7.29
CA LEU A 197 7.13 -16.29 -6.71
C LEU A 197 7.54 -16.44 -5.23
N GLY A 198 6.83 -17.28 -4.47
CA GLY A 198 7.19 -17.63 -3.09
C GLY A 198 8.55 -18.30 -2.98
N SER A 199 8.89 -19.22 -3.89
CA SER A 199 10.21 -19.86 -3.95
C SER A 199 11.32 -18.86 -4.27
N ILE A 200 11.10 -17.96 -5.24
CA ILE A 200 12.06 -16.89 -5.58
C ILE A 200 12.27 -15.95 -4.39
N ALA A 201 11.18 -15.50 -3.78
CA ALA A 201 11.19 -14.65 -2.58
C ALA A 201 11.95 -15.31 -1.42
N ARG A 202 11.77 -16.63 -1.22
CA ARG A 202 12.50 -17.38 -0.20
C ARG A 202 14.01 -17.38 -0.45
N VAL A 203 14.47 -17.61 -1.68
CA VAL A 203 15.91 -17.58 -2.01
C VAL A 203 16.48 -16.18 -1.81
N LEU A 204 15.80 -15.14 -2.29
CA LEU A 204 16.23 -13.76 -2.11
C LEU A 204 16.25 -13.34 -0.63
N GLN A 205 15.29 -13.79 0.19
CA GLN A 205 15.28 -13.55 1.64
C GLN A 205 16.49 -14.20 2.32
N HIS A 206 16.80 -15.45 1.98
CA HIS A 206 17.99 -16.14 2.49
C HIS A 206 19.28 -15.44 2.05
N ALA A 207 19.33 -14.95 0.81
CA ALA A 207 20.46 -14.18 0.29
C ALA A 207 20.60 -12.81 0.97
N ALA A 208 19.51 -12.09 1.23
CA ALA A 208 19.55 -10.80 1.92
C ALA A 208 19.95 -10.93 3.40
N ALA A 209 19.65 -12.06 4.05
CA ALA A 209 20.00 -12.34 5.44
C ALA A 209 21.34 -13.09 5.63
N HIS A 210 22.02 -13.44 4.54
CA HIS A 210 23.19 -14.34 4.53
C HIS A 210 22.97 -15.67 5.25
N LYS A 211 21.78 -16.28 5.06
CA LYS A 211 21.39 -17.52 5.75
C LYS A 211 21.40 -18.70 4.80
N HIS A 212 22.31 -19.65 5.02
CA HIS A 212 22.36 -20.89 4.25
C HIS A 212 21.19 -21.83 4.57
N PHE A 213 20.80 -22.65 3.60
CA PHE A 213 19.85 -23.75 3.79
C PHE A 213 20.52 -24.89 4.58
N GLN A 214 19.86 -25.34 5.64
CA GLN A 214 20.29 -26.40 6.57
C GLN A 214 19.06 -27.19 7.08
N GLY A 215 19.28 -28.32 7.77
CA GLY A 215 18.21 -29.15 8.36
C GLY A 215 17.25 -29.73 7.31
N ASP A 216 15.95 -29.51 7.49
CA ASP A 216 14.86 -29.99 6.63
C ASP A 216 14.96 -29.55 5.16
N SER A 217 15.78 -28.53 4.87
CA SER A 217 16.07 -28.05 3.51
C SER A 217 17.45 -28.52 2.99
N ALA A 218 17.98 -29.64 3.49
CA ALA A 218 19.30 -30.16 3.09
C ALA A 218 19.44 -30.40 1.58
N HIS A 219 18.35 -30.76 0.90
CA HIS A 219 18.29 -30.92 -0.55
C HIS A 219 18.57 -29.62 -1.32
N LEU A 220 18.47 -28.45 -0.67
CA LEU A 220 18.78 -27.13 -1.22
C LEU A 220 20.21 -26.66 -0.91
N ARG A 221 21.06 -27.50 -0.33
CA ARG A 221 22.46 -27.14 -0.03
C ARG A 221 23.23 -26.66 -1.27
N ALA A 222 22.88 -27.16 -2.47
CA ALA A 222 23.44 -26.72 -3.75
C ALA A 222 23.15 -25.24 -4.11
N LEU A 223 22.26 -24.57 -3.36
CA LEU A 223 22.01 -23.13 -3.46
C LEU A 223 22.90 -22.30 -2.53
N ASN A 224 23.61 -22.88 -1.58
CA ASN A 224 24.36 -22.11 -0.58
C ASN A 224 25.49 -21.28 -1.18
N ASP A 225 26.21 -21.81 -2.18
CA ASP A 225 27.22 -21.03 -2.91
C ASP A 225 26.60 -19.86 -3.68
N TYR A 226 25.43 -20.10 -4.27
CA TYR A 226 24.65 -19.08 -4.96
C TYR A 226 24.13 -18.01 -3.97
N ILE A 227 23.70 -18.39 -2.77
CA ILE A 227 23.30 -17.47 -1.69
C ILE A 227 24.46 -16.55 -1.32
N THR A 228 25.66 -17.10 -1.13
CA THR A 228 26.86 -16.32 -0.78
C THR A 228 27.20 -15.32 -1.89
N LEU A 229 27.18 -15.75 -3.16
CA LEU A 229 27.41 -14.86 -4.32
C LEU A 229 26.35 -13.76 -4.41
N THR A 230 25.09 -14.12 -4.18
CA THR A 230 23.94 -13.20 -4.26
C THR A 230 23.94 -12.21 -3.12
N HIS A 231 24.34 -12.63 -1.91
CA HIS A 231 24.51 -11.74 -0.77
C HIS A 231 25.51 -10.64 -1.08
N ALA A 232 26.66 -10.96 -1.69
CA ALA A 232 27.64 -9.95 -2.08
C ALA A 232 27.06 -8.89 -3.04
N LYS A 233 26.17 -9.28 -3.97
CA LYS A 233 25.44 -8.34 -4.83
C LYS A 233 24.45 -7.49 -4.01
N PHE A 234 23.71 -8.10 -3.09
CA PHE A 234 22.81 -7.39 -2.17
C PHE A 234 23.55 -6.37 -1.31
N SER A 235 24.71 -6.71 -0.73
CA SER A 235 25.50 -5.78 0.08
C SER A 235 25.90 -4.52 -0.71
N LYS A 236 26.35 -4.68 -1.96
CA LYS A 236 26.65 -3.54 -2.85
C LYS A 236 25.41 -2.68 -3.13
N PHE A 237 24.26 -3.31 -3.36
CA PHE A 237 22.99 -2.62 -3.52
C PHE A 237 22.60 -1.83 -2.26
N LEU A 238 22.75 -2.40 -1.07
CA LEU A 238 22.40 -1.74 0.20
C LEU A 238 23.32 -0.55 0.50
N GLN A 239 24.61 -0.67 0.18
CA GLN A 239 25.56 0.44 0.25
C GLN A 239 25.13 1.59 -0.67
N ALA A 240 24.86 1.29 -1.95
CA ALA A 240 24.37 2.29 -2.89
C ALA A 240 23.01 2.88 -2.48
N ALA A 241 22.12 2.08 -1.88
CA ALA A 241 20.83 2.56 -1.41
C ALA A 241 20.98 3.60 -0.28
N CYS A 242 21.98 3.46 0.59
CA CYS A 242 22.27 4.41 1.67
C CYS A 242 23.04 5.65 1.23
N ASP A 243 23.65 5.64 0.03
CA ASP A 243 24.36 6.79 -0.52
C ASP A 243 23.37 7.83 -1.09
N VAL A 244 23.00 8.78 -0.24
CA VAL A 244 21.94 9.76 -0.50
C VAL A 244 22.33 11.12 0.13
N PRO A 245 22.11 12.25 -0.57
CA PRO A 245 22.33 13.58 0.00
C PRO A 245 21.41 13.87 1.19
N GLU A 246 21.81 14.82 2.03
CA GLU A 246 21.00 15.31 3.15
C GLU A 246 19.73 16.03 2.66
N PRO A 247 18.66 16.11 3.47
CA PRO A 247 17.42 16.78 3.11
C PRO A 247 17.62 18.25 2.71
N GLU A 248 18.51 18.96 3.39
CA GLU A 248 18.84 20.38 3.14
C GLU A 248 19.39 20.54 1.71
N GLU A 249 20.31 19.68 1.30
CA GLU A 249 20.87 19.66 -0.05
C GLU A 249 19.83 19.19 -1.07
N ARG A 250 19.12 18.09 -0.77
CA ARG A 250 18.15 17.46 -1.66
C ARG A 250 16.99 18.39 -1.98
N PHE A 251 16.44 19.08 -0.99
CA PHE A 251 15.31 19.98 -1.14
C PHE A 251 15.74 21.43 -1.37
N SER A 252 17.02 21.74 -1.18
CA SER A 252 17.57 23.09 -1.29
C SER A 252 16.91 24.05 -0.30
N ILE A 253 16.65 23.53 0.91
CA ILE A 253 16.02 24.23 2.04
C ILE A 253 17.12 24.57 3.04
N ASP A 254 17.18 25.84 3.40
CA ASP A 254 18.03 26.41 4.44
C ASP A 254 17.18 26.98 5.58
N GLU A 255 17.80 27.36 6.71
CA GLU A 255 17.13 27.93 7.89
C GLU A 255 16.29 29.18 7.59
N TYR A 256 16.54 29.85 6.46
CA TYR A 256 15.85 31.06 6.04
C TYR A 256 14.77 30.79 5.00
N SER A 257 14.63 29.54 4.52
CA SER A 257 13.73 29.19 3.43
C SER A 257 12.28 29.40 3.82
N GLU A 258 11.90 29.11 5.07
CA GLU A 258 10.55 29.39 5.60
C GLU A 258 10.22 30.89 5.54
N MET A 259 11.19 31.77 5.79
CA MET A 259 11.02 33.23 5.75
C MET A 259 10.86 33.79 4.33
N VAL A 260 11.28 33.03 3.32
CA VAL A 260 11.28 33.40 1.90
C VAL A 260 10.06 32.83 1.17
N VAL A 261 9.35 31.87 1.77
CA VAL A 261 8.15 31.26 1.20
C VAL A 261 7.01 32.27 1.15
N LEU A 262 6.64 32.69 -0.07
CA LEU A 262 5.54 33.63 -0.32
C LEU A 262 4.15 33.04 -0.02
N ASN A 263 4.01 31.72 -0.16
CA ASN A 263 2.74 31.01 0.02
C ASN A 263 2.79 30.16 1.28
N LYS A 264 2.00 30.54 2.29
CA LYS A 264 1.93 29.79 3.54
C LYS A 264 1.42 28.36 3.31
N PRO A 265 2.01 27.35 3.97
CA PRO A 265 1.57 25.97 3.81
C PRO A 265 0.13 25.80 4.32
N VAL A 266 -0.68 25.10 3.55
CA VAL A 266 -2.07 24.77 3.88
C VAL A 266 -2.15 23.28 4.20
N ILE A 267 -2.65 22.94 5.38
CA ILE A 267 -2.95 21.56 5.77
C ILE A 267 -4.41 21.29 5.46
N TYR A 268 -4.68 20.15 4.81
CA TYR A 268 -6.01 19.58 4.69
C TYR A 268 -6.13 18.46 5.72
N ILE A 269 -7.09 18.58 6.63
CA ILE A 269 -7.30 17.65 7.75
C ILE A 269 -8.79 17.52 8.03
N SER A 270 -9.25 16.31 8.37
CA SER A 270 -10.64 16.14 8.81
C SER A 270 -10.85 16.67 10.23
N ILE A 271 -12.09 17.04 10.57
CA ILE A 271 -12.44 17.45 11.94
C ILE A 271 -12.10 16.35 12.95
N SER A 272 -12.34 15.08 12.63
CA SER A 272 -11.98 13.96 13.50
C SER A 272 -10.47 13.86 13.71
N GLU A 273 -9.67 13.95 12.65
CA GLU A 273 -8.21 13.91 12.75
C GLU A 273 -7.66 15.09 13.56
N LEU A 274 -8.25 16.28 13.41
CA LEU A 274 -7.89 17.47 14.18
C LEU A 274 -8.15 17.29 15.68
N ILE A 275 -9.35 16.82 16.04
CA ILE A 275 -9.73 16.54 17.44
C ILE A 275 -8.82 15.45 18.02
N ASN A 276 -8.57 14.37 17.28
CA ASN A 276 -7.70 13.29 17.71
C ASN A 276 -6.25 13.77 17.90
N THR A 277 -5.75 14.62 17.01
CA THR A 277 -4.41 15.22 17.12
C THR A 277 -4.31 16.06 18.39
N HIS A 278 -5.27 16.95 18.64
CA HIS A 278 -5.32 17.77 19.86
C HIS A 278 -5.38 16.89 21.12
N LYS A 279 -6.24 15.86 21.12
CA LYS A 279 -6.36 14.93 22.23
C LYS A 279 -5.04 14.23 22.55
N LEU A 280 -4.35 13.70 21.54
CA LEU A 280 -3.07 13.02 21.71
C LEU A 280 -1.96 13.97 22.21
N LEU A 281 -1.96 15.23 21.74
CA LEU A 281 -1.01 16.25 22.20
C LEU A 281 -1.20 16.57 23.69
N LEU A 282 -2.44 16.70 24.17
CA LEU A 282 -2.73 16.93 25.59
C LEU A 282 -2.42 15.68 26.44
N GLU A 283 -2.81 14.49 25.98
CA GLU A 283 -2.58 13.22 26.70
C GLU A 283 -1.10 12.93 26.92
N HIS A 284 -0.25 13.30 25.95
CA HIS A 284 1.19 13.05 26.00
C HIS A 284 2.03 14.33 26.17
N GLN A 285 1.43 15.43 26.64
CA GLN A 285 2.08 16.74 26.77
C GLN A 285 3.38 16.67 27.60
N ASP A 286 3.36 15.94 28.72
CA ASP A 286 4.51 15.82 29.62
C ASP A 286 5.66 14.98 29.05
N CYS A 287 5.38 14.14 28.05
CA CYS A 287 6.41 13.38 27.33
C CYS A 287 6.98 14.17 26.15
N LEU A 288 6.14 14.94 25.45
CA LEU A 288 6.53 15.70 24.27
C LEU A 288 7.27 17.00 24.62
N SER A 289 6.86 17.66 25.72
CA SER A 289 7.40 18.94 26.17
C SER A 289 7.79 18.86 27.66
N PRO A 290 8.88 18.16 28.02
CA PRO A 290 9.26 18.00 29.42
C PRO A 290 9.66 19.33 30.08
N ASP A 291 10.14 20.29 29.28
CA ASP A 291 10.49 21.64 29.74
C ASP A 291 9.21 22.49 29.93
N PRO A 292 9.00 23.12 31.10
CA PRO A 292 7.89 24.05 31.32
C PRO A 292 7.91 25.28 30.39
N SER A 293 9.07 25.66 29.86
CA SER A 293 9.27 26.79 28.95
C SER A 293 9.08 26.45 27.47
N ASP A 294 8.71 25.21 27.15
CA ASP A 294 8.48 24.76 25.78
C ASP A 294 7.31 25.54 25.12
N PRO A 295 7.52 26.13 23.93
CA PRO A 295 6.49 26.86 23.19
C PRO A 295 5.21 26.05 22.93
N LEU A 296 5.30 24.71 22.82
CA LEU A 296 4.14 23.84 22.66
C LEU A 296 3.19 23.93 23.86
N ARG A 297 3.72 24.06 25.09
CA ARG A 297 2.89 24.18 26.30
C ARG A 297 2.10 25.49 26.30
N GLU A 298 2.70 26.57 25.82
CA GLU A 298 2.00 27.84 25.65
C GLU A 298 0.87 27.71 24.63
N LEU A 299 1.13 27.10 23.47
CA LEU A 299 0.11 26.87 22.44
C LEU A 299 -1.06 26.01 22.97
N LEU A 300 -0.77 24.91 23.66
CA LEU A 300 -1.79 24.02 24.23
C LEU A 300 -2.58 24.69 25.34
N ARG A 301 -1.94 25.53 26.16
CA ARG A 301 -2.63 26.33 27.20
C ARG A 301 -3.62 27.32 26.58
N ASP A 302 -3.22 27.98 25.49
CA ASP A 302 -4.09 28.92 24.78
C ASP A 302 -5.22 28.21 24.03
N LEU A 303 -4.96 27.01 23.50
CA LEU A 303 -5.97 26.17 22.84
C LEU A 303 -7.02 25.63 23.83
N GLY A 304 -6.63 25.40 25.08
CA GLY A 304 -7.52 24.96 26.15
C GLY A 304 -7.96 23.50 26.02
N LYS A 305 -9.24 23.23 26.29
CA LYS A 305 -9.80 21.87 26.28
C LYS A 305 -10.09 21.41 24.84
N VAL A 306 -10.06 20.09 24.63
CA VAL A 306 -10.44 19.49 23.34
C VAL A 306 -11.90 19.87 23.00
N PRO A 307 -12.15 20.52 21.85
CA PRO A 307 -13.50 20.91 21.44
C PRO A 307 -14.31 19.69 20.97
N SER A 308 -15.65 19.78 21.09
CA SER A 308 -16.56 18.82 20.48
C SER A 308 -16.76 19.12 18.99
N ILE A 309 -17.24 18.14 18.22
CA ILE A 309 -17.58 18.34 16.79
C ILE A 309 -18.60 19.49 16.64
N GLN A 310 -19.56 19.59 17.57
CA GLN A 310 -20.58 20.65 17.58
C GLN A 310 -19.96 22.04 17.83
N ALA A 311 -18.98 22.14 18.72
CA ALA A 311 -18.29 23.41 18.98
C ALA A 311 -17.46 23.90 17.78
N LEU A 312 -16.96 22.97 16.95
CA LEU A 312 -16.15 23.27 15.75
C LEU A 312 -17.00 23.62 14.52
N VAL A 313 -18.16 22.96 14.34
CA VAL A 313 -19.03 23.16 13.16
C VAL A 313 -20.13 24.19 13.42
N GLY A 314 -20.50 24.40 14.69
CA GLY A 314 -21.55 25.33 15.14
C GLY A 314 -22.67 24.61 15.90
N GLU A 315 -23.14 25.21 17.00
CA GLU A 315 -24.14 24.61 17.92
C GLU A 315 -25.53 24.39 17.30
N GLY A 316 -25.81 24.98 16.13
CA GLY A 316 -27.11 24.87 15.44
C GLY A 316 -27.28 23.67 14.50
N VAL A 317 -26.30 22.76 14.43
CA VAL A 317 -26.22 21.73 13.38
C VAL A 317 -26.91 20.40 13.76
N VAL A 318 -27.08 20.13 15.06
CA VAL A 318 -27.77 18.95 15.56
C VAL A 318 -28.72 19.39 16.67
N THR A 319 -30.03 19.30 16.45
CA THR A 319 -31.00 19.55 17.51
C THR A 319 -31.08 18.33 18.43
N SER A 320 -31.26 18.54 19.73
CA SER A 320 -31.23 17.50 20.77
C SER A 320 -32.40 16.49 20.75
N GLY A 321 -33.00 16.26 19.58
CA GLY A 321 -34.08 15.31 19.35
C GLY A 321 -34.09 14.62 17.97
N ASP A 322 -33.06 14.82 17.13
CA ASP A 322 -33.04 14.23 15.79
C ASP A 322 -32.70 12.72 15.82
N PRO A 323 -33.55 11.84 15.25
CA PRO A 323 -33.29 10.40 15.18
C PRO A 323 -32.08 10.03 14.30
N ASN A 324 -31.54 11.02 13.56
CA ASN A 324 -30.38 10.86 12.70
C ASN A 324 -29.10 11.56 13.21
N ALA A 325 -29.11 12.04 14.46
CA ALA A 325 -28.01 12.81 15.05
C ALA A 325 -26.65 12.11 14.95
N GLU A 326 -26.59 10.79 15.20
CA GLU A 326 -25.33 10.02 15.08
C GLU A 326 -24.79 9.95 13.65
N GLN A 327 -25.66 9.77 12.65
CA GLN A 327 -25.24 9.73 11.26
C GLN A 327 -24.76 11.12 10.78
N ILE A 328 -25.43 12.17 11.21
CA ILE A 328 -25.06 13.56 10.93
C ILE A 328 -23.70 13.89 11.55
N LEU A 329 -23.49 13.55 12.83
CA LEU A 329 -22.19 13.69 13.50
C LEU A 329 -21.09 12.89 12.80
N THR A 330 -21.40 11.69 12.33
CA THR A 330 -20.45 10.85 11.57
C THR A 330 -20.07 11.50 10.25
N GLN A 331 -21.00 12.16 9.55
CA GLN A 331 -20.70 12.92 8.34
C GLN A 331 -19.79 14.12 8.62
N TYR A 332 -20.11 14.93 9.64
CA TYR A 332 -19.28 16.08 10.01
C TYR A 332 -17.89 15.68 10.52
N SER A 333 -17.76 14.51 11.15
CA SER A 333 -16.46 14.00 11.57
C SER A 333 -15.48 13.80 10.39
N LYS A 334 -16.02 13.50 9.19
CA LYS A 334 -15.28 13.28 7.95
C LYS A 334 -15.09 14.56 7.12
N LEU A 335 -15.66 15.68 7.54
CA LEU A 335 -15.52 16.95 6.83
C LEU A 335 -14.05 17.38 6.83
N GLU A 336 -13.48 17.58 5.64
CA GLU A 336 -12.13 18.11 5.48
C GLU A 336 -12.14 19.65 5.59
N VAL A 337 -11.25 20.17 6.42
CA VAL A 337 -11.01 21.61 6.57
C VAL A 337 -9.61 21.97 6.10
N SER A 338 -9.46 23.17 5.53
CA SER A 338 -8.17 23.71 5.11
C SER A 338 -7.66 24.72 6.12
N LEU A 339 -6.45 24.51 6.62
CA LEU A 339 -5.81 25.33 7.63
C LEU A 339 -4.53 25.93 7.07
N THR A 340 -4.51 27.25 6.92
CA THR A 340 -3.29 27.98 6.54
C THR A 340 -2.41 28.16 7.77
N LEU A 341 -1.24 27.54 7.78
CA LEU A 341 -0.32 27.61 8.91
C LEU A 341 0.25 29.01 9.07
N THR A 342 0.24 29.50 10.31
CA THR A 342 0.86 30.76 10.71
C THR A 342 1.64 30.55 12.00
N SER A 343 2.89 31.00 12.05
CA SER A 343 3.68 30.90 13.27
C SER A 343 3.27 31.98 14.28
N LYS A 344 2.97 31.55 15.51
CA LYS A 344 2.73 32.47 16.64
C LYS A 344 4.05 33.10 17.14
N PHE A 345 5.13 32.32 17.11
CA PHE A 345 6.44 32.68 17.65
C PHE A 345 7.39 33.24 16.58
N ASP A 346 6.85 33.91 15.57
CA ASP A 346 7.67 34.53 14.53
C ASP A 346 8.72 35.43 15.20
N ILE A 347 9.99 35.02 15.15
CA ILE A 347 11.14 35.56 15.90
C ILE A 347 11.30 37.07 15.65
N PHE A 348 10.68 37.58 14.58
CA PHE A 348 10.75 38.95 14.10
C PHE A 348 9.52 39.80 14.46
N ARG A 349 8.59 39.27 15.28
CA ARG A 349 7.52 40.03 15.93
C ARG A 349 7.85 40.34 17.40
N SER A 350 9.13 40.56 17.73
CA SER A 350 9.45 41.24 18.99
C SER A 350 8.90 42.67 18.91
N SER A 351 7.97 42.99 19.78
CA SER A 351 7.27 44.28 19.88
C SER A 351 8.16 45.43 20.37
N ASP A 352 9.48 45.37 20.18
CA ASP A 352 10.41 46.39 20.66
C ASP A 352 11.35 46.88 19.56
N ASP A 353 11.48 48.21 19.51
CA ASP A 353 12.26 49.09 18.63
C ASP A 353 13.80 48.86 18.66
N ARG A 354 14.27 47.60 18.73
CA ARG A 354 15.68 47.27 18.52
C ARG A 354 15.94 47.01 17.03
N PRO A 355 17.13 47.37 16.51
CA PRO A 355 17.44 47.20 15.10
C PRO A 355 17.25 45.74 14.70
N ASP A 356 16.21 45.53 13.90
CA ASP A 356 15.71 44.27 13.41
C ASP A 356 16.86 43.41 12.86
N ALA A 357 17.09 42.23 13.45
CA ALA A 357 18.09 41.27 12.97
C ALA A 357 17.87 40.94 11.48
N ARG A 358 16.62 41.01 11.00
CA ARG A 358 16.26 40.91 9.58
C ARG A 358 16.78 42.12 8.79
N GLY A 359 16.70 43.33 9.34
CA GLY A 359 17.27 44.55 8.74
C GLY A 359 18.79 44.51 8.64
N ILE A 360 19.47 44.03 9.68
CA ILE A 360 20.93 43.87 9.69
C ILE A 360 21.35 42.78 8.70
N LEU A 361 20.73 41.59 8.76
CA LEU A 361 21.01 40.49 7.82
C LEU A 361 20.74 40.90 6.36
N LEU A 362 19.65 41.62 6.10
CA LEU A 362 19.36 42.17 4.77
C LEU A 362 20.42 43.18 4.32
N SER A 363 20.84 44.06 5.22
CA SER A 363 21.88 45.05 4.95
C SER A 363 23.21 44.36 4.60
N THR A 364 23.64 43.40 5.43
CA THR A 364 24.85 42.60 5.20
C THR A 364 24.77 41.82 3.89
N LYS A 365 23.63 41.21 3.57
CA LYS A 365 23.42 40.49 2.31
C LYS A 365 23.44 41.42 1.10
N GLN A 366 22.91 42.64 1.22
CA GLN A 366 22.97 43.64 0.15
C GLN A 366 24.42 44.06 -0.11
N LEU A 367 25.19 44.33 0.93
CA LEU A 367 26.62 44.66 0.83
C LEU A 367 27.42 43.53 0.16
N ILE A 368 27.13 42.27 0.50
CA ILE A 368 27.77 41.11 -0.15
C ILE A 368 27.42 41.01 -1.64
N ILE A 369 26.16 41.23 -2.03
CA ILE A 369 25.76 41.22 -3.45
C ILE A 369 26.48 42.31 -4.24
N ASP A 370 26.76 43.44 -3.63
CA ASP A 370 27.42 44.58 -4.28
C ASP A 370 28.88 44.27 -4.55
N VAL A 371 29.52 43.62 -3.60
CA VAL A 371 30.88 43.09 -3.70
C VAL A 371 30.97 42.02 -4.79
N ILE A 372 30.03 41.07 -4.85
CA ILE A 372 29.98 40.04 -5.92
C ILE A 372 29.79 40.67 -7.31
N ARG A 373 29.07 41.79 -7.43
CA ARG A 373 28.81 42.45 -8.72
C ARG A 373 30.00 43.24 -9.25
N THR A 374 30.91 43.68 -8.39
CA THR A 374 32.10 44.45 -8.78
C THR A 374 33.37 43.62 -8.82
N GLN A 375 33.42 42.51 -8.09
CA GLN A 375 34.61 41.69 -7.96
C GLN A 375 34.40 40.31 -8.59
N PRO A 376 35.31 39.84 -9.46
CA PRO A 376 35.24 38.51 -10.05
C PRO A 376 35.69 37.44 -9.04
N GLY A 377 34.97 36.32 -8.98
CA GLY A 377 35.36 35.13 -8.21
C GLY A 377 34.31 34.03 -8.28
N GLU A 378 34.73 32.77 -8.21
CA GLU A 378 33.82 31.63 -8.29
C GLU A 378 33.18 31.31 -6.93
N THR A 379 33.89 31.60 -5.84
CA THR A 379 33.40 31.43 -4.47
C THR A 379 33.38 32.75 -3.68
N LEU A 380 32.39 32.90 -2.79
CA LEU A 380 32.26 34.11 -1.96
C LEU A 380 33.52 34.38 -1.11
N GLY A 381 34.20 33.32 -0.66
CA GLY A 381 35.43 33.45 0.10
C GLY A 381 36.60 34.02 -0.73
N GLU A 382 36.68 33.72 -2.02
CA GLU A 382 37.68 34.32 -2.92
C GLU A 382 37.36 35.78 -3.21
N VAL A 383 36.09 36.09 -3.48
CA VAL A 383 35.61 37.46 -3.72
C VAL A 383 35.87 38.37 -2.51
N LEU A 384 35.76 37.87 -1.28
CA LEU A 384 36.01 38.66 -0.07
C LEU A 384 37.50 38.79 0.30
N ARG A 385 38.36 37.93 -0.25
CA ARG A 385 39.80 37.90 0.05
C ARG A 385 40.67 38.45 -1.09
N SER A 386 40.08 38.73 -2.25
CA SER A 386 40.79 39.32 -3.39
C SER A 386 41.17 40.77 -3.14
N SER A 387 42.37 41.16 -3.58
CA SER A 387 42.82 42.55 -3.58
C SER A 387 42.02 43.38 -4.58
N ILE A 388 41.52 44.53 -4.13
CA ILE A 388 40.58 45.37 -4.87
C ILE A 388 41.34 46.34 -5.81
N SER A 389 40.92 46.43 -7.07
CA SER A 389 41.40 47.44 -8.02
C SER A 389 40.69 48.79 -7.83
N ARG A 390 41.38 49.91 -8.09
CA ARG A 390 40.79 51.26 -8.05
C ARG A 390 39.57 51.42 -8.96
N ASP A 391 39.53 50.72 -10.09
CA ASP A 391 38.39 50.75 -11.02
C ASP A 391 37.16 50.03 -10.43
N GLN A 392 37.39 48.92 -9.71
CA GLN A 392 36.32 48.15 -9.05
C GLN A 392 35.73 48.92 -7.86
N GLU A 393 36.56 49.65 -7.13
CA GLU A 393 36.15 50.53 -6.04
C GLU A 393 35.34 51.73 -6.55
N ALA A 394 35.78 52.37 -7.64
CA ALA A 394 35.05 53.44 -8.30
C ALA A 394 33.67 52.96 -8.80
N GLN A 395 33.59 51.75 -9.36
CA GLN A 395 32.35 51.16 -9.84
C GLN A 395 31.39 50.77 -8.70
N HIS A 396 31.93 50.34 -7.55
CA HIS A 396 31.16 50.11 -6.34
C HIS A 396 30.58 51.42 -5.77
N CYS A 397 31.41 52.46 -5.64
CA CYS A 397 30.98 53.80 -5.18
C CYS A 397 29.89 54.38 -6.08
N TRP A 398 30.03 54.24 -7.40
CA TRP A 398 29.01 54.69 -8.34
C TRP A 398 27.67 53.94 -8.19
N MET A 399 27.70 52.63 -7.94
CA MET A 399 26.49 51.85 -7.67
C MET A 399 25.81 52.23 -6.35
N MET A 400 26.59 52.53 -5.31
CA MET A 400 26.07 53.01 -4.02
C MET A 400 25.39 54.36 -4.16
N GLN A 401 26.02 55.29 -4.89
CA GLN A 401 25.48 56.64 -5.09
C GLN A 401 24.19 56.62 -5.93
N ARG A 402 24.12 55.75 -6.95
CA ARG A 402 22.87 55.52 -7.71
C ARG A 402 21.73 54.95 -6.86
N ARG A 403 22.02 54.17 -5.83
CA ARG A 403 21.00 53.63 -4.91
C ARG A 403 20.55 54.65 -3.90
N ALA A 404 21.48 55.37 -3.26
CA ALA A 404 21.15 56.46 -2.36
C ALA A 404 20.22 57.49 -3.03
N GLN A 405 20.44 57.79 -4.32
CA GLN A 405 19.56 58.66 -5.11
C GLN A 405 18.18 58.06 -5.42
N ARG A 406 18.06 56.74 -5.55
CA ARG A 406 16.76 56.04 -5.73
C ARG A 406 16.00 55.91 -4.42
N ASP A 407 16.71 55.61 -3.34
CA ASP A 407 16.16 55.48 -1.98
C ASP A 407 15.74 56.84 -1.43
N ALA A 408 16.38 57.94 -1.84
CA ALA A 408 15.93 59.29 -1.52
C ALA A 408 14.58 59.66 -2.18
N ARG A 409 14.22 58.99 -3.30
CA ARG A 409 13.01 59.29 -4.09
C ARG A 409 11.82 58.37 -3.78
N THR A 410 12.00 57.35 -2.95
CA THR A 410 10.94 56.38 -2.61
C THR A 410 10.36 56.66 -1.21
N PRO A 411 9.04 56.58 -0.99
CA PRO A 411 8.46 56.76 0.34
C PRO A 411 8.89 55.64 1.31
N GLU A 412 9.10 55.94 2.60
CA GLU A 412 9.68 55.00 3.59
C GLU A 412 8.98 53.65 3.70
N LYS A 413 7.65 53.62 3.55
CA LYS A 413 6.84 52.38 3.55
C LYS A 413 7.16 51.46 2.36
N MET A 414 7.74 51.97 1.27
CA MET A 414 8.23 51.20 0.11
C MET A 414 9.73 50.87 0.19
N LYS A 415 10.54 51.64 0.93
CA LYS A 415 12.00 51.42 1.08
C LYS A 415 12.32 50.08 1.78
N ARG A 416 11.56 49.70 2.81
CA ARG A 416 11.70 48.41 3.51
C ARG A 416 11.33 47.20 2.64
N ASN A 417 10.51 47.39 1.61
CA ASN A 417 9.95 46.31 0.80
C ASN A 417 10.68 46.10 -0.53
N GLN A 418 11.27 47.13 -1.15
CA GLN A 418 11.85 47.00 -2.50
C GLN A 418 13.18 46.23 -2.56
N SER A 419 14.09 46.43 -1.61
CA SER A 419 15.35 45.67 -1.53
C SER A 419 15.11 44.20 -1.20
N LEU A 420 14.13 43.95 -0.31
CA LEU A 420 13.59 42.65 0.05
C LEU A 420 12.99 41.96 -1.19
N ILE A 421 12.10 42.63 -1.94
CA ILE A 421 11.46 42.10 -3.15
C ILE A 421 12.49 41.78 -4.25
N LEU A 422 13.46 42.67 -4.52
CA LEU A 422 14.44 42.45 -5.59
C LEU A 422 15.46 41.34 -5.26
N GLN A 423 15.84 41.16 -4.00
CA GLN A 423 16.68 40.04 -3.57
C GLN A 423 15.94 38.71 -3.47
N LEU A 424 14.67 38.74 -3.01
CA LEU A 424 13.79 37.57 -3.04
C LEU A 424 13.58 37.13 -4.48
N ILE A 425 13.31 38.05 -5.40
CA ILE A 425 13.23 37.79 -6.83
C ILE A 425 14.56 37.25 -7.38
N ALA A 426 15.73 37.72 -6.95
CA ALA A 426 17.02 37.22 -7.47
C ALA A 426 17.37 35.79 -6.98
N LYS A 427 17.17 35.48 -5.69
CA LYS A 427 17.39 34.14 -5.12
C LYS A 427 16.29 33.16 -5.61
N ASP A 428 15.05 33.64 -5.67
CA ASP A 428 13.93 32.91 -6.26
C ASP A 428 14.15 32.70 -7.77
N ILE A 429 14.66 33.64 -8.58
CA ILE A 429 15.02 33.36 -9.99
C ILE A 429 16.10 32.28 -10.10
N ARG A 430 17.13 32.32 -9.23
CA ARG A 430 18.26 31.38 -9.26
C ARG A 430 17.83 29.95 -8.89
N HIS A 431 16.96 29.80 -7.89
CA HIS A 431 16.42 28.49 -7.48
C HIS A 431 15.11 28.14 -8.19
N GLN A 432 14.40 29.09 -8.80
CA GLN A 432 13.13 28.89 -9.53
C GLN A 432 13.35 27.97 -10.69
N ARG A 433 14.48 28.04 -11.40
CA ARG A 433 14.72 27.13 -12.51
C ARG A 433 14.76 25.68 -12.02
N LEU A 434 15.42 25.42 -10.90
CA LEU A 434 15.46 24.10 -10.24
C LEU A 434 14.11 23.69 -9.65
N TYR A 435 13.42 24.59 -8.94
CA TYR A 435 12.09 24.32 -8.39
C TYR A 435 11.02 24.16 -9.47
N ARG A 436 11.09 24.89 -10.59
CA ARG A 436 10.22 24.70 -11.75
C ARG A 436 10.53 23.36 -12.41
N GLN A 437 11.80 22.99 -12.58
CA GLN A 437 12.15 21.67 -13.12
C GLN A 437 11.66 20.53 -12.21
N ARG A 438 11.85 20.63 -10.89
CA ARG A 438 11.34 19.64 -9.91
C ARG A 438 9.82 19.59 -9.92
N ARG A 439 9.14 20.74 -9.80
CA ARG A 439 7.67 20.82 -9.89
C ARG A 439 7.17 20.28 -11.23
N GLN A 440 7.84 20.57 -12.34
CA GLN A 440 7.44 20.07 -13.66
C GLN A 440 7.60 18.55 -13.75
N ALA A 441 8.67 17.97 -13.17
CA ALA A 441 8.82 16.53 -13.06
C ALA A 441 7.74 15.90 -12.14
N GLU A 442 7.42 16.54 -11.01
CA GLU A 442 6.32 16.11 -10.14
C GLU A 442 4.95 16.24 -10.83
N LEU A 443 4.72 17.31 -11.60
CA LEU A 443 3.49 17.53 -12.35
C LEU A 443 3.30 16.46 -13.43
N VAL A 444 4.37 16.04 -14.10
CA VAL A 444 4.34 14.89 -15.01
C VAL A 444 3.94 13.62 -14.27
N LYS A 445 4.53 13.34 -13.10
CA LYS A 445 4.16 12.17 -12.27
C LYS A 445 2.71 12.24 -11.79
N LEU A 446 2.24 13.40 -11.36
CA LEU A 446 0.85 13.60 -10.91
C LEU A 446 -0.13 13.44 -12.07
N ARG A 447 0.21 13.90 -13.29
CA ARG A 447 -0.59 13.65 -14.49
C ARG A 447 -0.67 12.16 -14.83
N GLN A 448 0.45 11.44 -14.77
CA GLN A 448 0.48 9.98 -14.96
C GLN A 448 -0.36 9.26 -13.88
N THR A 449 -0.29 9.75 -12.65
CA THR A 449 -1.09 9.23 -11.53
C THR A 449 -2.58 9.48 -11.76
N ALA A 450 -2.96 10.70 -12.15
CA ALA A 450 -4.33 11.06 -12.46
C ALA A 450 -4.88 10.23 -13.64
N HIS A 451 -4.06 10.01 -14.67
CA HIS A 451 -4.42 9.15 -15.79
C HIS A 451 -4.60 7.70 -15.34
N SER A 452 -3.68 7.16 -14.53
CA SER A 452 -3.79 5.79 -13.99
C SER A 452 -5.03 5.63 -13.11
N LEU A 453 -5.37 6.62 -12.29
CA LEU A 453 -6.59 6.66 -11.49
C LEU A 453 -7.83 6.73 -12.37
N HIS A 454 -7.80 7.51 -13.45
CA HIS A 454 -8.90 7.58 -14.41
C HIS A 454 -9.10 6.22 -15.12
N CYS A 455 -8.03 5.56 -15.54
CA CYS A 455 -8.09 4.20 -16.09
C CYS A 455 -8.67 3.21 -15.07
N LYS A 456 -8.21 3.24 -13.80
CA LYS A 456 -8.77 2.41 -12.72
C LYS A 456 -10.26 2.71 -12.48
N SER A 457 -10.65 3.98 -12.52
CA SER A 457 -12.05 4.40 -12.37
C SER A 457 -12.91 3.90 -13.53
N SER A 458 -12.45 4.03 -14.78
CA SER A 458 -13.14 3.50 -15.97
C SER A 458 -13.30 1.99 -15.87
N PHE A 459 -12.23 1.29 -15.50
CA PHE A 459 -12.24 -0.15 -15.32
C PHE A 459 -13.26 -0.62 -14.27
N HIS A 460 -13.30 0.04 -13.10
CA HIS A 460 -14.29 -0.29 -12.08
C HIS A 460 -15.72 0.10 -12.51
N SER A 461 -15.89 1.18 -13.29
CA SER A 461 -17.18 1.53 -13.88
C SER A 461 -17.66 0.45 -14.84
N GLU A 462 -16.79 0.00 -15.75
CA GLU A 462 -17.09 -1.09 -16.68
C GLU A 462 -17.40 -2.41 -15.94
N GLN A 463 -16.74 -2.68 -14.81
CA GLN A 463 -17.07 -3.81 -13.94
C GLN A 463 -18.49 -3.68 -13.36
N VAL A 464 -18.83 -2.50 -12.84
CA VAL A 464 -20.19 -2.23 -12.31
C VAL A 464 -21.24 -2.41 -13.40
N ASP A 465 -20.96 -1.92 -14.61
CA ASP A 465 -21.85 -2.07 -15.76
C ASP A 465 -22.01 -3.53 -16.17
N TYR A 466 -20.92 -4.30 -16.21
CA TYR A 466 -20.94 -5.74 -16.48
C TYR A 466 -21.79 -6.50 -15.46
N TYR A 467 -21.59 -6.26 -14.17
CA TYR A 467 -22.39 -6.91 -13.12
C TYR A 467 -23.85 -6.50 -13.19
N SER A 468 -24.13 -5.22 -13.44
CA SER A 468 -25.49 -4.69 -13.58
C SER A 468 -26.19 -5.32 -14.77
N GLN A 469 -25.52 -5.43 -15.92
CA GLN A 469 -26.05 -6.07 -17.11
C GLN A 469 -26.27 -7.57 -16.88
N TYR A 470 -25.33 -8.26 -16.24
CA TYR A 470 -25.46 -9.68 -15.89
C TYR A 470 -26.67 -9.94 -14.99
N ILE A 471 -26.84 -9.14 -13.92
CA ILE A 471 -28.00 -9.22 -13.01
C ILE A 471 -29.29 -8.94 -13.78
N THR A 472 -29.32 -7.90 -14.62
CA THR A 472 -30.49 -7.53 -15.40
C THR A 472 -30.88 -8.64 -16.37
N THR A 473 -29.93 -9.20 -17.13
CA THR A 473 -30.16 -10.35 -18.01
C THR A 473 -30.60 -11.59 -17.24
N CYS A 474 -30.07 -11.84 -16.03
CA CYS A 474 -30.54 -12.93 -15.17
C CYS A 474 -32.00 -12.73 -14.72
N LEU A 475 -32.38 -11.51 -14.33
CA LEU A 475 -33.74 -11.17 -13.93
C LEU A 475 -34.74 -11.22 -15.11
N GLU A 476 -34.33 -10.76 -16.29
CA GLU A 476 -35.14 -10.85 -17.52
C GLU A 476 -35.39 -12.30 -17.95
N ASN A 477 -34.41 -13.19 -17.78
CA ASN A 477 -34.61 -14.62 -18.07
C ASN A 477 -35.56 -15.29 -17.07
N LEU A 478 -35.62 -14.81 -15.82
CA LEU A 478 -36.61 -15.26 -14.84
C LEU A 478 -38.03 -14.83 -15.22
N THR A 479 -38.23 -13.58 -15.63
CA THR A 479 -39.55 -13.07 -16.04
C THR A 479 -40.00 -13.62 -17.41
N ALA A 480 -39.11 -13.80 -18.37
CA ALA A 480 -39.42 -14.39 -19.68
C ALA A 480 -39.79 -15.88 -19.61
N SER A 481 -39.26 -16.62 -18.63
CA SER A 481 -39.67 -18.01 -18.38
C SER A 481 -41.09 -18.14 -17.82
N SER A 482 -41.64 -17.06 -17.26
CA SER A 482 -43.02 -17.00 -16.75
C SER A 482 -44.06 -16.62 -17.82
N SER A 483 -43.64 -16.05 -18.96
CA SER A 483 -44.55 -15.51 -19.99
C SER A 483 -44.66 -16.34 -21.28
N LYS A 484 -43.86 -17.40 -21.47
CA LYS A 484 -44.01 -18.33 -22.61
C LYS A 484 -44.87 -19.54 -22.26
N GLY A 485 -46.19 -19.32 -22.22
CA GLY A 485 -47.23 -20.33 -22.16
C GLY A 485 -48.53 -19.87 -22.82
N ASN A 486 -48.59 -20.01 -24.16
CA ASN A 486 -49.75 -19.97 -25.06
C ASN A 486 -50.72 -18.78 -25.05
N GLY A 487 -50.73 -18.04 -26.16
CA GLY A 487 -51.94 -17.36 -26.65
C GLY A 487 -52.81 -18.34 -27.46
N ARG A 488 -54.06 -18.56 -27.01
CA ARG A 488 -55.24 -18.84 -27.85
C ARG A 488 -56.53 -18.67 -27.03
N LYS A 489 -57.27 -17.61 -27.40
CA LYS A 489 -58.71 -17.31 -27.26
C LYS A 489 -59.53 -17.94 -26.12
N ALA A 490 -60.11 -17.02 -25.33
CA ALA A 490 -61.32 -17.05 -24.51
C ALA A 490 -62.22 -18.30 -24.52
N ALA A 491 -62.47 -18.85 -23.32
CA ALA A 491 -63.80 -19.14 -22.78
C ALA A 491 -63.68 -19.37 -21.26
N GLU A 492 -64.66 -18.88 -20.51
CA GLU A 492 -64.76 -18.80 -19.06
C GLU A 492 -64.64 -20.15 -18.34
N SER A 493 -63.90 -20.21 -17.23
CA SER A 493 -64.33 -20.88 -15.98
C SER A 493 -63.21 -20.94 -14.92
N LYS A 494 -63.50 -20.34 -13.76
CA LYS A 494 -63.03 -20.60 -12.38
C LYS A 494 -61.69 -21.34 -12.17
N GLY A 495 -60.71 -20.57 -11.67
CA GLY A 495 -59.89 -20.95 -10.51
C GLY A 495 -58.83 -22.03 -10.69
N LYS A 496 -57.61 -21.64 -11.10
CA LYS A 496 -56.38 -22.38 -10.75
C LYS A 496 -55.15 -21.48 -10.87
N LYS A 497 -54.54 -21.14 -9.73
CA LYS A 497 -53.24 -20.44 -9.64
C LYS A 497 -52.17 -21.29 -10.35
N CYS A 498 -51.52 -20.74 -11.36
CA CYS A 498 -50.42 -21.38 -12.07
C CYS A 498 -49.16 -21.37 -11.17
N LYS A 499 -48.96 -22.43 -10.37
CA LYS A 499 -47.74 -22.61 -9.57
C LYS A 499 -46.62 -23.10 -10.49
N GLN A 500 -45.49 -22.37 -10.53
CA GLN A 500 -44.25 -22.89 -11.12
C GLN A 500 -43.83 -24.19 -10.40
N PRO A 501 -43.20 -25.16 -11.11
CA PRO A 501 -42.87 -26.46 -10.52
C PRO A 501 -41.84 -26.31 -9.40
N ALA A 502 -42.20 -26.76 -8.19
CA ALA A 502 -41.27 -26.88 -7.07
C ALA A 502 -40.21 -27.94 -7.38
N LEU A 503 -38.93 -27.62 -7.19
CA LEU A 503 -37.84 -28.56 -7.38
C LEU A 503 -37.55 -29.28 -6.07
N THR A 504 -37.95 -30.55 -6.03
CA THR A 504 -37.77 -31.45 -4.88
C THR A 504 -36.50 -32.27 -5.05
N TYR A 505 -35.56 -32.15 -4.10
CA TYR A 505 -34.34 -32.96 -4.03
C TYR A 505 -34.17 -33.59 -2.65
N THR A 506 -33.75 -34.85 -2.60
CA THR A 506 -33.29 -35.47 -1.35
C THR A 506 -31.92 -34.92 -0.95
N ALA A 507 -31.65 -34.79 0.35
CA ALA A 507 -30.36 -34.30 0.84
C ALA A 507 -29.20 -35.20 0.40
N ALA A 508 -29.43 -36.52 0.31
CA ALA A 508 -28.45 -37.47 -0.24
C ALA A 508 -28.03 -37.10 -1.67
N ARG A 509 -28.98 -36.70 -2.51
CA ARG A 509 -28.71 -36.34 -3.91
C ARG A 509 -28.07 -34.96 -4.06
N LEU A 510 -28.32 -34.04 -3.13
CA LEU A 510 -27.61 -32.75 -3.08
C LEU A 510 -26.18 -32.91 -2.56
N HIS A 511 -25.95 -33.86 -1.65
CA HIS A 511 -24.64 -34.22 -1.15
C HIS A 511 -23.78 -34.92 -2.20
N GLU A 512 -24.33 -35.89 -2.95
CA GLU A 512 -23.64 -36.53 -4.10
C GLU A 512 -23.22 -35.52 -5.18
N LYS A 513 -23.99 -34.44 -5.35
CA LYS A 513 -23.68 -33.35 -6.28
C LYS A 513 -22.72 -32.30 -5.71
N GLY A 514 -22.30 -32.45 -4.44
CA GLY A 514 -21.43 -31.50 -3.73
C GLY A 514 -22.09 -30.17 -3.36
N VAL A 515 -23.40 -30.02 -3.60
CA VAL A 515 -24.14 -28.79 -3.26
C VAL A 515 -24.33 -28.70 -1.75
N LEU A 516 -24.71 -29.80 -1.10
CA LEU A 516 -24.81 -29.90 0.35
C LEU A 516 -23.54 -30.57 0.89
N LEU A 517 -22.87 -29.94 1.85
CA LEU A 517 -21.63 -30.47 2.44
C LEU A 517 -21.94 -31.29 3.70
N GLU A 518 -22.59 -30.66 4.67
CA GLU A 518 -22.88 -31.27 5.98
C GLU A 518 -24.19 -30.72 6.54
N ILE A 519 -24.90 -31.53 7.32
CA ILE A 519 -25.99 -31.08 8.19
C ILE A 519 -25.54 -31.36 9.63
N GLU A 520 -25.51 -30.32 10.46
CA GLU A 520 -25.17 -30.40 11.88
C GLU A 520 -26.17 -31.33 12.58
N ASP A 521 -25.66 -32.22 13.46
CA ASP A 521 -26.41 -33.24 14.22
C ASP A 521 -27.07 -34.39 13.42
N LEU A 522 -26.75 -34.57 12.13
CA LEU A 522 -27.31 -35.66 11.33
C LEU A 522 -26.25 -36.46 10.55
N PRO A 523 -26.12 -37.79 10.75
CA PRO A 523 -25.17 -38.60 9.99
C PRO A 523 -25.61 -38.79 8.53
N VAL A 524 -24.62 -38.93 7.62
CA VAL A 524 -24.82 -39.05 6.15
C VAL A 524 -25.77 -40.19 5.76
N THR A 525 -25.87 -41.23 6.59
CA THR A 525 -26.80 -42.37 6.42
C THR A 525 -28.28 -41.96 6.46
N GLN A 526 -28.61 -40.88 7.17
CA GLN A 526 -29.98 -40.37 7.33
C GLN A 526 -30.36 -39.32 6.29
N PHE A 527 -29.43 -38.92 5.40
CA PHE A 527 -29.70 -37.91 4.35
C PHE A 527 -30.76 -38.34 3.33
N LYS A 528 -31.11 -39.64 3.28
CA LYS A 528 -32.21 -40.16 2.47
C LYS A 528 -33.60 -39.73 2.99
N ASN A 529 -33.68 -39.35 4.26
CA ASN A 529 -34.92 -38.99 4.95
C ASN A 529 -35.20 -37.48 4.97
N VAL A 530 -34.26 -36.67 4.46
CA VAL A 530 -34.38 -35.21 4.34
C VAL A 530 -34.67 -34.84 2.89
N ILE A 531 -35.69 -34.02 2.66
CA ILE A 531 -36.11 -33.51 1.35
C ILE A 531 -36.07 -31.98 1.38
N PHE A 532 -35.43 -31.38 0.39
CA PHE A 532 -35.43 -29.93 0.16
C PHE A 532 -36.31 -29.60 -1.04
N ASP A 533 -37.33 -28.77 -0.82
CA ASP A 533 -38.20 -28.21 -1.84
C ASP A 533 -37.81 -26.76 -2.11
N ILE A 534 -37.32 -26.48 -3.32
CA ILE A 534 -36.96 -25.12 -3.75
C ILE A 534 -38.10 -24.58 -4.62
N VAL A 535 -38.76 -23.52 -4.13
CA VAL A 535 -39.90 -22.89 -4.80
C VAL A 535 -39.54 -21.44 -5.19
N PRO A 536 -39.69 -21.03 -6.45
CA PRO A 536 -39.52 -19.62 -6.83
C PRO A 536 -40.66 -18.77 -6.22
N SER A 537 -40.31 -17.61 -5.66
CA SER A 537 -41.28 -16.66 -5.10
C SER A 537 -41.88 -15.75 -6.19
N GLU A 538 -42.92 -14.99 -5.84
CA GLU A 538 -43.59 -14.02 -6.75
C GLU A 538 -42.67 -12.82 -7.08
N GLU A 539 -41.68 -12.52 -6.24
CA GLU A 539 -40.64 -11.51 -6.51
C GLU A 539 -39.44 -12.14 -7.25
N GLY A 540 -39.14 -11.59 -8.44
CA GLY A 540 -38.04 -12.05 -9.29
C GLY A 540 -36.70 -12.04 -8.55
N GLY A 541 -36.01 -13.20 -8.53
CA GLY A 541 -34.70 -13.35 -7.90
C GLY A 541 -34.73 -13.84 -6.45
N THR A 542 -35.90 -14.16 -5.89
CA THR A 542 -36.02 -14.78 -4.56
C THR A 542 -36.59 -16.20 -4.63
N PHE A 543 -35.93 -17.14 -3.94
CA PHE A 543 -36.31 -18.54 -3.84
C PHE A 543 -36.67 -18.86 -2.38
N GLN A 544 -37.72 -19.64 -2.16
CA GLN A 544 -38.06 -20.17 -0.85
C GLN A 544 -37.64 -21.64 -0.79
N VAL A 545 -36.65 -21.94 0.06
CA VAL A 545 -36.22 -23.32 0.32
C VAL A 545 -36.98 -23.84 1.53
N LYS A 546 -37.69 -24.95 1.38
CA LYS A 546 -38.38 -25.65 2.47
C LYS A 546 -37.71 -27.00 2.70
N ALA A 547 -37.36 -27.31 3.93
CA ALA A 547 -36.86 -28.63 4.29
C ALA A 547 -37.99 -29.48 4.88
N ARG A 548 -37.98 -30.79 4.58
CA ARG A 548 -38.87 -31.80 5.16
C ARG A 548 -38.02 -32.95 5.70
N PHE A 549 -38.22 -33.33 6.95
CA PHE A 549 -37.56 -34.49 7.56
C PHE A 549 -38.60 -35.54 7.94
N MET A 550 -38.49 -36.75 7.38
CA MET A 550 -39.43 -37.85 7.63
C MET A 550 -40.92 -37.47 7.45
N GLY A 551 -41.22 -36.54 6.52
CA GLY A 551 -42.58 -36.08 6.24
C GLY A 551 -43.05 -34.87 7.08
N VAL A 552 -42.24 -34.38 8.02
CA VAL A 552 -42.53 -33.17 8.81
C VAL A 552 -41.90 -31.95 8.13
N ASP A 553 -42.71 -30.91 7.89
CA ASP A 553 -42.24 -29.61 7.37
C ASP A 553 -41.39 -28.89 8.42
N MET A 554 -40.19 -28.47 8.02
CA MET A 554 -39.28 -27.64 8.81
C MET A 554 -39.43 -26.15 8.42
N GLU A 555 -38.60 -25.30 9.02
CA GLU A 555 -38.55 -23.87 8.72
C GLU A 555 -38.33 -23.59 7.23
N LYS A 556 -38.75 -22.40 6.79
CA LYS A 556 -38.61 -21.91 5.41
C LYS A 556 -37.48 -20.89 5.37
N PHE A 557 -36.52 -21.09 4.48
CA PHE A 557 -35.40 -20.16 4.31
C PHE A 557 -35.61 -19.31 3.05
N PRO A 558 -35.74 -17.98 3.17
CA PRO A 558 -35.74 -17.08 2.02
C PRO A 558 -34.32 -16.95 1.48
N LEU A 559 -34.12 -17.34 0.23
CA LEU A 559 -32.85 -17.34 -0.47
C LEU A 559 -32.90 -16.30 -1.60
N LYS A 560 -32.19 -15.19 -1.45
CA LYS A 560 -32.05 -14.22 -2.53
C LYS A 560 -30.88 -14.61 -3.43
N TYR A 561 -31.09 -14.57 -4.74
CA TYR A 561 -30.04 -14.89 -5.71
C TYR A 561 -28.91 -13.85 -5.68
N GLN A 562 -29.21 -12.59 -5.35
CA GLN A 562 -28.22 -11.52 -5.17
C GLN A 562 -27.25 -11.83 -4.03
N ASP A 563 -27.73 -12.30 -2.89
CA ASP A 563 -26.90 -12.66 -1.73
C ASP A 563 -25.93 -13.81 -2.08
N LEU A 564 -26.36 -14.77 -2.90
CA LEU A 564 -25.48 -15.84 -3.38
C LEU A 564 -24.36 -15.34 -4.30
N LEU A 565 -24.67 -14.41 -5.21
CA LEU A 565 -23.66 -13.79 -6.08
C LEU A 565 -22.69 -12.92 -5.26
N GLN A 566 -23.18 -12.23 -4.23
CA GLN A 566 -22.34 -11.46 -3.32
C GLN A 566 -21.38 -12.37 -2.54
N LEU A 567 -21.87 -13.48 -1.98
CA LEU A 567 -21.01 -14.45 -1.29
C LEU A 567 -19.97 -15.09 -2.22
N GLN A 568 -20.32 -15.32 -3.49
CA GLN A 568 -19.37 -15.76 -4.51
C GLN A 568 -18.29 -14.71 -4.78
N TYR A 569 -18.65 -13.42 -4.81
CA TYR A 569 -17.71 -12.30 -5.01
C TYR A 569 -16.77 -12.12 -3.82
N GLU A 570 -17.29 -12.25 -2.59
CA GLU A 570 -16.51 -12.18 -1.34
C GLU A 570 -15.59 -13.40 -1.15
N GLY A 571 -15.62 -14.38 -2.06
CA GLY A 571 -14.82 -15.60 -1.98
C GLY A 571 -15.31 -16.62 -0.95
N VAL A 572 -16.53 -16.43 -0.42
CA VAL A 572 -17.15 -17.31 0.57
C VAL A 572 -17.76 -18.51 -0.15
N ALA A 573 -17.03 -19.62 -0.17
CA ALA A 573 -17.45 -20.84 -0.87
C ALA A 573 -18.55 -21.63 -0.12
N VAL A 574 -18.76 -21.37 1.18
CA VAL A 574 -19.67 -22.13 2.04
C VAL A 574 -20.63 -21.19 2.76
N MET A 575 -21.94 -21.44 2.62
CA MET A 575 -23.01 -20.72 3.31
C MET A 575 -23.75 -21.67 4.26
N LYS A 576 -24.17 -21.16 5.41
CA LYS A 576 -25.08 -21.89 6.31
C LYS A 576 -26.54 -21.57 5.94
N MET A 577 -27.34 -22.61 5.71
CA MET A 577 -28.80 -22.53 5.59
C MET A 577 -29.44 -23.14 6.85
N PHE A 578 -30.53 -22.54 7.35
CA PHE A 578 -31.24 -22.99 8.54
C PHE A 578 -30.37 -23.11 9.81
N ASP A 579 -29.27 -22.35 9.87
CA ASP A 579 -28.23 -22.40 10.92
C ASP A 579 -27.59 -23.76 11.19
N LYS A 580 -27.90 -24.78 10.38
CA LYS A 580 -27.47 -26.17 10.59
C LYS A 580 -26.95 -26.86 9.33
N ALA A 581 -27.33 -26.42 8.13
CA ALA A 581 -26.90 -27.04 6.87
C ALA A 581 -25.83 -26.20 6.18
N LYS A 582 -24.65 -26.78 5.93
CA LYS A 582 -23.57 -26.13 5.15
C LYS A 582 -23.74 -26.46 3.67
N VAL A 583 -23.81 -25.43 2.83
CA VAL A 583 -24.06 -25.54 1.39
C VAL A 583 -22.95 -24.84 0.62
N ASN A 584 -22.49 -25.44 -0.47
CA ASN A 584 -21.51 -24.84 -1.37
C ASN A 584 -22.18 -23.81 -2.29
N VAL A 585 -21.78 -22.55 -2.17
CA VAL A 585 -22.39 -21.40 -2.87
C VAL A 585 -22.24 -21.53 -4.39
N ASN A 586 -21.05 -21.91 -4.88
CA ASN A 586 -20.76 -22.02 -6.31
C ASN A 586 -21.57 -23.14 -6.99
N LEU A 587 -21.67 -24.29 -6.34
CA LEU A 587 -22.41 -25.44 -6.86
C LEU A 587 -23.93 -25.24 -6.76
N LEU A 588 -24.40 -24.51 -5.75
CA LEU A 588 -25.79 -24.10 -5.63
C LEU A 588 -26.19 -23.13 -6.76
N ILE A 589 -25.36 -22.12 -7.03
CA ILE A 589 -25.57 -21.20 -8.16
C ILE A 589 -25.62 -21.98 -9.47
N PHE A 590 -24.70 -22.94 -9.68
CA PHE A 590 -24.72 -23.80 -10.86
C PHE A 590 -26.00 -24.64 -10.98
N LEU A 591 -26.48 -25.22 -9.87
CA LEU A 591 -27.72 -26.00 -9.85
C LEU A 591 -28.94 -25.14 -10.21
N LEU A 592 -29.02 -23.94 -9.64
CA LEU A 592 -30.09 -22.98 -9.92
C LEU A 592 -30.04 -22.54 -11.38
N ASN A 593 -28.87 -22.17 -11.90
CA ASN A 593 -28.67 -21.79 -13.30
C ASN A 593 -29.09 -22.87 -14.29
N LYS A 594 -28.69 -24.12 -14.05
CA LYS A 594 -29.02 -25.25 -14.92
C LYS A 594 -30.51 -25.60 -14.92
N LYS A 595 -31.23 -25.36 -13.82
CA LYS A 595 -32.62 -25.83 -13.65
C LYS A 595 -33.68 -24.76 -13.86
N PHE A 596 -33.43 -23.54 -13.40
CA PHE A 596 -34.37 -22.42 -13.53
C PHE A 596 -34.00 -21.47 -14.66
N PHE A 597 -32.71 -21.30 -14.97
CA PHE A 597 -32.25 -20.31 -15.96
C PHE A 597 -31.88 -20.90 -17.33
N LYS A 598 -31.95 -22.24 -17.50
CA LYS A 598 -31.64 -22.98 -18.75
C LYS A 598 -30.36 -22.48 -19.47
N LYS A 599 -29.30 -22.20 -18.71
CA LYS A 599 -27.95 -22.05 -19.26
C LYS A 599 -27.20 -23.37 -19.19
#